data_AF-A0A3B8T1A1-F1
#
_entry.id   AF-A0A3B8T1A1-F1
#
_cell.length_a   1.000
_cell.length_b   1.000
_cell.length_c   1.000
_cell.angle_alpha   90.00
_cell.angle_beta   90.00
_cell.angle_gamma   90.00
#
_symmetry.space_group_name_H-M   'P 1'
#
loop_
_entity.id
_entity.type
_entity.pdbx_description
1 polymer ?
#
loop_
_entity_poly.entity_id
_entity_poly.type
_entity_poly.pdbx_seq_one_letter_code
_entity_poly.pdbx_strand_id
1 'polypeptide(L)' 'MQSPLSVLIIGVGAFTQGLAQTLQDAGANVIVWLSRDYGHYGPQQICSTYDEHDFASPIELLGTHACDIMIPMSIDWAQQ' A
#
# COMPACT_ATOMS: atom_id res chain seq x y z
N MET A 1 1.29 5.99 -25.25
CA MET A 1 0.76 6.33 -23.91
C MET A 1 1.69 5.69 -22.90
N GLN A 2 2.14 6.44 -21.90
CA GLN A 2 2.97 5.91 -20.82
C GLN A 2 2.07 5.06 -19.91
N SER A 3 2.54 3.88 -19.51
CA SER A 3 1.80 3.04 -18.56
C SER A 3 1.63 3.77 -17.22
N PRO A 4 0.48 3.64 -16.54
CA PRO A 4 0.29 4.23 -15.22
C PRO A 4 1.33 3.69 -14.23
N LEU A 5 1.83 4.56 -13.37
CA LEU A 5 2.79 4.21 -12.33
C LEU A 5 2.15 3.22 -11.36
N SER A 6 2.84 2.13 -11.03
CA SER A 6 2.39 1.14 -10.05
C SER A 6 3.05 1.40 -8.70
N VAL A 7 2.24 1.66 -7.67
CA VAL A 7 2.69 2.08 -6.34
C VAL A 7 2.23 1.08 -5.28
N LEU A 8 3.17 0.61 -4.48
CA LEU A 8 2.88 -0.15 -3.26
C LEU A 8 3.08 0.76 -2.04
N ILE A 9 2.03 0.94 -1.25
CA ILE A 9 2.10 1.66 0.02
C ILE A 9 2.17 0.62 1.15
N ILE A 10 3.13 0.78 2.06
CA ILE A 10 3.20 -0.01 3.30
C ILE A 10 2.77 0.90 4.44
N GLY A 11 1.62 0.67 5.06
CA GLY A 11 1.12 1.57 6.10
C GLY A 11 -0.20 1.14 6.70
N VAL A 12 -0.84 1.98 7.51
CA VAL A 12 -2.15 1.71 8.11
C VAL A 12 -2.98 3.01 8.28
N GLY A 13 -4.30 2.88 8.39
CA GLY A 13 -5.19 3.96 8.81
C GLY A 13 -5.41 5.11 7.82
N ALA A 14 -5.88 6.26 8.33
CA ALA A 14 -6.37 7.37 7.51
C ALA A 14 -5.29 8.04 6.64
N PHE A 15 -4.03 8.09 7.10
CA PHE A 15 -2.93 8.61 6.28
C PHE A 15 -2.70 7.73 5.04
N THR A 16 -2.78 6.41 5.22
CA THR A 16 -2.67 5.44 4.12
C THR A 16 -3.80 5.57 3.14
N GLN A 17 -5.03 5.71 3.64
CA GLN A 17 -6.19 5.97 2.81
C GLN A 17 -6.04 7.28 2.00
N GLY A 18 -5.65 8.38 2.65
CA GLY A 18 -5.52 9.68 1.99
C GLY A 18 -4.45 9.70 0.90
N LEU A 19 -3.30 9.06 1.15
CA LEU A 19 -2.26 8.92 0.13
C LEU A 19 -2.73 8.04 -1.03
N ALA A 20 -3.37 6.90 -0.75
CA ALA A 20 -3.87 6.00 -1.77
C ALA A 20 -4.88 6.71 -2.70
N GLN A 21 -5.82 7.47 -2.12
CA GLN A 21 -6.80 8.24 -2.88
C GLN A 21 -6.12 9.28 -3.76
N THR A 22 -5.20 10.05 -3.20
CA THR A 22 -4.49 11.12 -3.93
C THR A 22 -3.71 10.55 -5.13
N LEU A 23 -3.07 9.38 -4.97
CA LEU A 23 -2.31 8.74 -6.04
C LEU A 23 -3.21 8.11 -7.11
N GLN A 24 -4.32 7.48 -6.72
CA GLN A 24 -5.31 6.99 -7.68
C GLN A 24 -5.95 8.13 -8.47
N ASP A 25 -6.29 9.25 -7.82
CA ASP A 25 -6.83 10.44 -8.49
C ASP A 25 -5.82 11.03 -9.49
N ALA A 26 -4.52 10.85 -9.25
CA ALA A 26 -3.45 11.21 -10.17
C ALA A 26 -3.20 10.16 -11.29
N GLY A 27 -3.95 9.06 -11.30
CA GLY A 27 -3.89 8.01 -12.32
C GLY A 27 -2.88 6.89 -12.06
N ALA A 28 -2.36 6.76 -10.83
CA ALA A 28 -1.51 5.64 -10.45
C ALA A 28 -2.33 4.37 -10.15
N ASN A 29 -1.75 3.20 -10.43
CA ASN A 29 -2.23 1.93 -9.90
C ASN A 29 -1.68 1.77 -8.49
N VAL A 30 -2.54 1.80 -7.49
CA VAL A 30 -2.12 1.74 -6.08
C VAL A 30 -2.58 0.43 -5.47
N ILE A 31 -1.69 -0.20 -4.70
CA ILE A 31 -2.01 -1.27 -3.76
C ILE A 31 -1.43 -0.94 -2.40
N VAL A 32 -2.04 -1.50 -1.36
CA VAL A 32 -1.61 -1.31 0.03
C VAL A 32 -1.27 -2.66 0.65
N TRP A 33 -0.17 -2.71 1.39
CA TRP A 33 0.10 -3.77 2.36
C TRP A 33 0.10 -3.18 3.75
N LEU A 34 -0.70 -3.75 4.65
CA LEU A 34 -0.93 -3.17 5.95
C LEU A 34 0.16 -3.56 6.94
N SER A 35 0.81 -2.56 7.51
CA SER A 35 1.88 -2.78 8.51
C SER A 35 1.36 -3.25 9.87
N ARG A 36 0.04 -3.26 10.08
CA ARG A 36 -0.66 -3.67 11.29
C ARG A 36 -2.00 -4.29 10.91
N ASP A 37 -2.49 -5.22 11.72
CA ASP A 37 -3.74 -5.99 11.54
C ASP A 37 -5.01 -5.24 11.98
N TYR A 38 -4.99 -3.90 12.02
CA TYR A 38 -6.14 -3.07 12.37
C TYR A 38 -6.28 -1.88 11.41
N GLY A 39 -7.44 -1.21 11.39
CA GLY A 39 -7.64 -0.02 10.57
C GLY A 39 -7.75 -0.26 9.06
N HIS A 40 -8.09 -1.49 8.66
CA HIS A 40 -8.25 -1.97 7.28
C HIS A 40 -9.26 -1.19 6.43
N TYR A 41 -10.35 -0.75 7.05
CA TYR A 41 -11.54 -0.25 6.34
C TYR A 41 -11.29 0.99 5.48
N GLY A 42 -10.36 1.86 5.86
CA GLY A 42 -10.07 3.07 5.09
C GLY A 42 -9.42 2.74 3.74
N PRO A 43 -8.21 2.16 3.73
CA PRO A 43 -7.50 1.82 2.49
C PRO A 43 -8.28 0.84 1.58
N GLN A 44 -9.00 -0.13 2.16
CA GLN A 44 -9.80 -1.11 1.40
C GLN A 44 -10.94 -0.48 0.59
N GLN A 45 -11.43 0.71 0.96
CA GLN A 45 -12.44 1.43 0.17
C GLN A 45 -11.88 2.06 -1.10
N ILE A 46 -10.55 2.18 -1.18
CA ILE A 46 -9.85 2.92 -2.25
C ILE A 46 -9.20 1.93 -3.23
N CYS A 47 -8.49 0.94 -2.70
CA CYS A 47 -7.70 0.03 -3.52
C CYS A 47 -7.55 -1.35 -2.89
N SER A 48 -7.04 -2.30 -3.68
CA SER A 48 -6.66 -3.61 -3.18
C SER A 48 -5.67 -3.46 -2.04
N THR A 49 -6.06 -4.01 -0.89
CA THR A 49 -5.34 -3.89 0.36
C THR A 49 -5.15 -5.28 0.91
N TYR A 50 -3.92 -5.59 1.30
CA TYR A 50 -3.49 -6.88 1.80
C TYR A 50 -2.87 -6.73 3.18
N ASP A 51 -2.77 -7.83 3.93
CA ASP A 51 -2.03 -7.89 5.18
C ASP A 51 -1.19 -9.17 5.30
N GLU A 52 -0.65 -9.42 6.49
CA GLU A 52 0.19 -10.59 6.80
C GLU A 52 -0.50 -11.95 6.62
N HIS A 53 -1.84 -12.01 6.62
CA HIS A 53 -2.61 -13.24 6.38
C HIS A 53 -2.72 -13.56 4.89
N ASP A 54 -2.66 -12.54 4.02
CA ASP A 54 -2.65 -12.71 2.56
C ASP A 54 -1.23 -12.97 2.05
N PHE A 55 -0.26 -12.20 2.53
CA PHE A 55 1.15 -12.23 2.15
C PHE A 55 2.02 -11.96 3.38
N ALA A 56 2.91 -12.89 3.73
CA ALA A 56 3.69 -12.82 4.97
C ALA A 56 4.63 -11.60 5.03
N SER A 57 4.94 -11.01 3.87
CA SER A 57 5.65 -9.73 3.79
C SER A 57 5.19 -8.92 2.57
N PRO A 58 5.32 -7.59 2.59
CA PRO A 58 4.99 -6.75 1.43
C PRO A 58 5.85 -7.05 0.20
N ILE A 59 6.98 -7.73 0.37
CA ILE A 59 7.86 -8.13 -0.73
C ILE A 59 7.25 -9.29 -1.54
N GLU A 60 6.46 -10.16 -0.92
CA GLU A 60 5.82 -11.28 -1.62
C GLU A 60 4.80 -10.79 -2.67
N LEU A 61 4.18 -9.63 -2.45
CA LEU A 61 3.29 -8.99 -3.43
C LEU A 61 4.00 -8.69 -4.75
N LEU A 62 5.30 -8.42 -4.72
CA LEU A 62 6.09 -8.08 -5.91
C LEU A 62 6.25 -9.26 -6.87
N GLY A 63 5.96 -10.49 -6.43
CA GLY A 63 5.94 -11.66 -7.31
C GLY A 63 4.76 -11.68 -8.28
N THR A 64 3.67 -10.98 -7.96
CA THR A 64 2.42 -10.99 -8.73
C THR A 64 1.93 -9.59 -9.10
N HIS A 65 2.49 -8.53 -8.49
CA HIS A 65 2.13 -7.13 -8.72
C HIS A 65 3.37 -6.35 -9.13
N ALA A 66 3.30 -5.67 -10.28
CA ALA A 66 4.32 -4.72 -10.68
C ALA A 66 4.37 -3.55 -9.67
N CYS A 67 5.58 -3.07 -9.38
CA CYS A 67 5.80 -1.95 -8.47
C CYS A 67 6.96 -1.10 -9.00
N ASP A 68 6.65 0.14 -9.37
CA ASP A 68 7.65 1.14 -9.76
C ASP A 68 8.17 1.90 -8.54
N ILE A 69 7.28 2.16 -7.56
CA ILE A 69 7.60 2.89 -6.33
C ILE A 69 6.97 2.19 -5.12
N MET A 70 7.79 1.94 -4.10
CA MET A 70 7.33 1.50 -2.79
C MET A 70 7.42 2.66 -1.80
N ILE A 71 6.33 2.97 -1.11
CA ILE A 71 6.23 4.05 -0.13
C ILE A 71 5.94 3.46 1.25
N PRO A 72 6.97 3.28 2.08
CA PRO A 72 6.76 2.85 3.46
C PRO A 72 6.37 4.04 4.33
N MET A 73 5.29 3.90 5.09
CA MET A 73 4.70 4.94 5.92
C MET A 73 4.59 4.49 7.37
N SER A 74 4.76 5.45 8.29
CA SER A 74 4.68 5.24 9.74
C SER A 74 5.47 4.01 10.21
N ILE A 75 6.70 3.88 9.73
CA ILE A 75 7.60 2.86 10.24
C ILE A 75 8.11 3.36 11.59
N ASP A 76 7.75 2.67 12.66
CA ASP A 76 8.38 2.81 13.99
C ASP A 76 9.70 1.99 14.03
N TRP A 77 10.43 1.98 12.90
CA TRP A 77 11.59 1.11 12.64
C TRP A 77 12.77 1.33 13.59
N ALA A 78 12.72 2.40 14.39
CA ALA A 78 13.81 2.82 15.25
C ALA A 78 13.76 2.24 16.66
N GLN A 79 12.78 1.40 17.01
CA GLN A 79 12.80 0.64 18.27
C GLN A 79 13.25 -0.79 18.01
N GLN A 80 14.57 -0.94 17.83
CA GLN A 80 15.27 -2.21 18.02
C GLN A 80 15.62 -2.39 19.50
#